data_AF-A0AAN8EEJ6-F1
#
_entry.id   AF-A0AAN8EEJ6-F1
#
_cell.length_a   1.000
_cell.length_b   1.000
_cell.length_c   1.000
_cell.angle_alpha   90.00
_cell.angle_beta   90.00
_cell.angle_gamma   90.00
#
_symmetry.space_group_name_H-M   'P 1'
#
loop_
_entity.id
_entity.type
_entity.pdbx_description
1 polymer ?
#
loop_
_entity_poly.entity_id
_entity_poly.type
_entity_poly.pdbx_seq_one_letter_code
_entity_poly.pdbx_strand_id
1 'polypeptide(L)'
;MKPFDITLALTSIATAASIPSTSPGCGEVDVIFIGLPPYHPLVTSQGFNATEVDIGLRADAANIVKAGYNLRVVLMGPEQPLDVLADQMTGVDWDVIGVGYGVRGSRLENVTIRFADIIGLYHDVAPSAPIVFDHSYDSALWAIQTEVPLSSDCADSPGKDLGFELFCDICEEE
;
A
#
# COMPACT_ATOMS: atom_id res chain seq x y z
N MET A 1 -11.88 59.21 -27.02
CA MET A 1 -10.56 58.99 -26.37
C MET A 1 -10.82 58.67 -24.91
N LYS A 2 -10.46 57.46 -24.45
CA LYS A 2 -10.48 57.04 -23.04
C LYS A 2 -9.06 56.57 -22.69
N PRO A 3 -8.53 56.89 -21.50
CA PRO A 3 -7.18 56.47 -21.12
C PRO A 3 -7.16 54.99 -20.74
N PHE A 4 -6.03 54.35 -21.01
CA PHE A 4 -5.71 52.98 -20.62
C PHE A 4 -4.98 53.05 -19.28
N ASP A 5 -5.57 52.46 -18.23
CA ASP A 5 -4.90 52.25 -16.94
C ASP A 5 -4.06 50.97 -17.01
N ILE A 6 -2.76 51.09 -16.76
CA ILE A 6 -1.83 49.96 -16.65
C ILE A 6 -1.64 49.66 -15.17
N THR A 7 -2.37 48.65 -14.68
CA THR A 7 -2.14 48.10 -13.33
C THR A 7 -0.96 47.14 -13.37
N LEU A 8 0.14 47.51 -12.71
CA LEU A 8 1.32 46.69 -12.53
C LEU A 8 1.04 45.63 -11.46
N ALA A 9 0.94 44.35 -11.85
CA ALA A 9 0.81 43.25 -10.90
C ALA A 9 2.19 42.89 -10.33
N LEU A 10 2.37 43.07 -9.02
CA LEU A 10 3.52 42.52 -8.29
C LEU A 10 3.33 41.00 -8.13
N THR A 11 4.14 40.22 -8.83
CA THR A 11 4.28 38.78 -8.60
C THR A 11 5.19 38.55 -7.39
N SER A 12 4.62 38.20 -6.24
CA SER A 12 5.38 37.62 -5.13
C SER A 12 5.86 36.23 -5.51
N ILE A 13 7.17 36.08 -5.68
CA ILE A 13 7.81 34.77 -5.84
C ILE A 13 7.96 34.18 -4.43
N ALA A 14 7.06 33.29 -4.06
CA ALA A 14 7.23 32.47 -2.86
C ALA A 14 8.38 31.48 -3.13
N THR A 15 9.54 31.71 -2.51
CA THR A 15 10.59 30.70 -2.42
C THR A 15 10.10 29.53 -1.59
N ALA A 16 9.79 28.40 -2.24
CA ALA A 16 9.63 27.12 -1.56
C ALA A 16 10.97 26.77 -0.91
N ALA A 17 11.05 26.84 0.41
CA ALA A 17 12.17 26.28 1.14
C ALA A 17 12.10 24.75 0.99
N SER A 18 13.10 24.16 0.35
CA SER A 18 13.29 22.71 0.30
C SER A 18 13.66 22.24 1.70
N ILE A 19 12.69 21.71 2.45
CA ILE A 19 12.97 20.96 3.67
C ILE A 19 13.75 19.71 3.22
N PRO A 20 14.96 19.44 3.74
CA PRO A 20 15.62 18.17 3.47
C PRO A 20 14.71 17.06 4.01
N SER A 21 14.14 16.27 3.11
CA SER A 21 13.46 15.03 3.50
C SER A 21 14.57 14.08 3.94
N THR A 22 14.80 14.02 5.25
CA THR A 22 15.69 13.02 5.82
C THR A 22 14.95 11.68 5.69
N SER A 23 15.59 10.68 5.07
CA SER A 23 15.04 9.33 5.03
C SER A 23 14.61 8.88 6.43
N PRO A 24 13.44 8.24 6.59
CA PRO A 24 12.97 7.78 7.91
C PRO A 24 13.93 6.80 8.58
N GLY A 25 13.83 6.70 9.90
CA GLY A 25 14.50 5.69 10.70
C GLY A 25 13.76 4.34 10.70
N CYS A 26 14.39 3.34 11.30
CA CYS A 26 13.79 2.03 11.51
C CYS A 26 12.57 2.12 12.44
N GLY A 27 11.48 1.46 12.07
CA GLY A 27 10.24 1.41 12.84
C GLY A 27 9.42 2.71 12.81
N GLU A 28 9.81 3.69 11.99
CA GLU A 28 9.11 4.97 11.84
C GLU A 28 8.09 4.99 10.69
N VAL A 29 8.11 3.98 9.81
CA VAL A 29 7.25 3.93 8.62
C VAL A 29 6.18 2.86 8.80
N ASP A 30 4.92 3.29 8.87
CA ASP A 30 3.74 2.43 8.94
C ASP A 30 3.20 2.13 7.53
N VAL A 31 3.18 0.85 7.17
CA VAL A 31 2.77 0.34 5.87
C VAL A 31 1.55 -0.56 6.01
N ILE A 32 0.54 -0.36 5.17
CA ILE A 32 -0.54 -1.33 4.98
C ILE A 32 -0.57 -1.83 3.54
N PHE A 33 -0.73 -3.13 3.36
CA PHE A 33 -0.85 -3.76 2.04
C PHE A 33 -2.17 -4.53 1.93
N ILE A 34 -2.92 -4.30 0.85
CA ILE A 34 -4.11 -5.07 0.51
C ILE A 34 -3.81 -6.08 -0.60
N GLY A 35 -4.36 -7.30 -0.50
CA GLY A 35 -4.23 -8.33 -1.53
C GLY A 35 -5.41 -9.30 -1.54
N LEU A 36 -5.35 -10.29 -2.43
CA LEU A 36 -6.28 -11.43 -2.40
C LEU A 36 -5.75 -12.49 -1.42
N PRO A 37 -6.63 -13.19 -0.67
CA PRO A 37 -6.24 -14.35 0.11
C PRO A 37 -5.62 -15.44 -0.79
N PRO A 38 -4.57 -16.16 -0.35
CA PRO A 38 -3.82 -17.07 -1.22
C PRO A 38 -4.68 -18.20 -1.79
N TYR A 39 -5.61 -18.72 -0.98
CA TYR A 39 -6.53 -19.81 -1.31
C TYR A 39 -7.87 -19.32 -1.88
N HIS A 40 -7.98 -18.03 -2.22
CA HIS A 40 -9.18 -17.51 -2.87
C HIS A 40 -9.29 -18.09 -4.29
N PRO A 41 -10.47 -18.54 -4.77
CA PRO A 41 -10.63 -19.11 -6.11
C PRO A 41 -10.11 -18.20 -7.24
N LEU A 42 -10.16 -16.88 -7.02
CA LEU A 42 -9.62 -15.90 -7.96
C LEU A 42 -8.09 -15.96 -8.11
N VAL A 43 -7.34 -16.36 -7.09
CA VAL A 43 -5.87 -16.56 -7.19
C VAL A 43 -5.57 -17.70 -8.16
N THR A 44 -6.23 -18.85 -7.98
CA THR A 44 -6.10 -20.00 -8.89
C THR A 44 -6.58 -19.68 -10.30
N SER A 45 -7.68 -18.92 -10.44
CA SER A 45 -8.20 -18.50 -11.76
C SER A 45 -7.23 -17.60 -12.54
N GLN A 46 -6.33 -16.92 -11.83
CA GLN A 46 -5.27 -16.11 -12.41
C GLN A 46 -4.02 -16.93 -12.78
N GLY A 47 -4.02 -18.24 -12.50
CA GLY A 47 -2.96 -19.17 -12.83
C GLY A 47 -1.87 -19.31 -11.77
N PHE A 48 -2.10 -18.77 -10.57
CA PHE A 48 -1.17 -18.90 -9.45
C PHE A 48 -1.39 -20.20 -8.66
N ASN A 49 -0.32 -20.71 -8.07
CA ASN A 49 -0.39 -21.79 -7.08
C ASN A 49 -0.63 -21.17 -5.69
N ALA A 50 -1.76 -21.52 -5.06
CA ALA A 50 -2.16 -20.95 -3.77
C ALA A 50 -1.11 -21.14 -2.66
N THR A 51 -0.52 -22.33 -2.57
CA THR A 51 0.50 -22.65 -1.55
C THR A 51 1.79 -21.86 -1.77
N GLU A 52 2.24 -21.72 -3.02
CA GLU A 52 3.42 -20.90 -3.33
C GLU A 52 3.18 -19.42 -3.00
N VAL A 53 1.97 -18.93 -3.28
CA VAL A 53 1.56 -17.55 -2.93
C VAL A 53 1.52 -17.35 -1.42
N ASP A 54 0.95 -18.26 -0.64
CA ASP A 54 0.92 -18.12 0.84
C ASP A 54 2.33 -18.08 1.43
N ILE A 55 3.19 -19.01 1.02
CA ILE A 55 4.59 -19.05 1.46
C ILE A 55 5.30 -17.75 1.08
N GLY A 56 5.11 -17.28 -0.16
CA GLY A 56 5.72 -16.05 -0.65
C GLY A 56 5.28 -14.80 0.10
N LEU A 57 3.97 -14.63 0.31
CA LEU A 57 3.41 -13.49 1.03
C LEU A 57 3.90 -13.45 2.49
N ARG A 58 3.94 -14.59 3.17
CA ARG A 58 4.45 -14.67 4.55
C ARG A 58 5.94 -14.37 4.63
N ALA A 59 6.72 -14.87 3.67
CA ALA A 59 8.14 -14.60 3.58
C ALA A 59 8.42 -13.12 3.31
N ASP A 60 7.70 -12.50 2.38
CA ASP A 60 7.87 -11.08 2.05
C ASP A 60 7.42 -10.18 3.21
N ALA A 61 6.30 -10.49 3.87
CA ALA A 61 5.89 -9.79 5.09
C ALA A 61 6.97 -9.82 6.18
N ALA A 62 7.56 -11.00 6.42
CA ALA A 62 8.68 -11.13 7.36
C ALA A 62 9.93 -10.33 6.91
N ASN A 63 10.22 -10.28 5.61
CA ASN A 63 11.32 -9.50 5.06
C ASN A 63 11.10 -7.99 5.22
N ILE A 64 9.86 -7.51 5.05
CA ILE A 64 9.49 -6.10 5.24
C ILE A 64 9.68 -5.68 6.69
N VAL A 65 9.17 -6.48 7.63
CA VAL A 65 9.35 -6.22 9.07
C VAL A 65 10.83 -6.24 9.44
N LYS A 66 11.58 -7.24 8.94
CA LYS A 66 13.02 -7.33 9.14
C LYS A 66 13.78 -6.13 8.56
N ALA A 67 13.32 -5.58 7.44
CA ALA A 67 13.91 -4.41 6.79
C ALA A 67 13.65 -3.10 7.55
N GLY A 68 12.82 -3.11 8.61
CA GLY A 68 12.60 -1.95 9.47
C GLY A 68 11.25 -1.25 9.29
N TYR A 69 10.35 -1.75 8.45
CA TYR A 69 9.02 -1.16 8.26
C TYR A 69 8.02 -1.79 9.22
N ASN A 70 7.08 -1.01 9.74
CA ASN A 70 5.92 -1.56 10.44
C ASN A 70 4.91 -1.99 9.37
N LEU A 71 4.41 -3.23 9.42
CA LEU A 71 3.59 -3.78 8.35
C LEU A 71 2.28 -4.34 8.86
N ARG A 72 1.17 -3.93 8.25
CA ARG A 72 -0.10 -4.65 8.25
C ARG A 72 -0.38 -5.24 6.87
N VAL A 73 -0.70 -6.52 6.81
CA VAL A 73 -1.21 -7.17 5.60
C VAL A 73 -2.70 -7.44 5.80
N VAL A 74 -3.51 -7.04 4.83
CA VAL A 74 -4.95 -7.32 4.78
C VAL A 74 -5.23 -8.08 3.50
N LEU A 75 -5.67 -9.32 3.61
CA LEU A 75 -6.06 -10.13 2.45
C LEU A 75 -7.57 -10.32 2.45
N MET A 76 -8.24 -9.80 1.44
CA MET A 76 -9.69 -9.91 1.30
C MET A 76 -10.11 -10.10 -0.16
N GLY A 77 -11.14 -10.92 -0.39
CA GLY A 77 -11.75 -11.07 -1.70
C GLY A 77 -12.74 -9.94 -2.03
N PRO A 78 -13.14 -9.78 -3.31
CA PRO A 78 -14.09 -8.75 -3.72
C PRO A 78 -15.52 -8.97 -3.19
N GLU A 79 -15.83 -10.14 -2.61
CA GLU A 79 -17.07 -10.46 -1.90
C GLU A 79 -17.15 -9.80 -0.52
N GLN A 80 -16.02 -9.48 0.10
CA GLN A 80 -15.98 -8.79 1.38
C GLN A 80 -16.38 -7.31 1.23
N PRO A 81 -17.14 -6.73 2.17
CA PRO A 81 -17.47 -5.31 2.11
C PRO A 81 -16.21 -4.46 2.24
N LEU A 82 -16.13 -3.33 1.51
CA LEU A 82 -14.96 -2.43 1.53
C LEU A 82 -14.65 -1.90 2.94
N ASP A 83 -15.67 -1.80 3.80
CA ASP A 83 -15.56 -1.41 5.20
C ASP A 83 -14.59 -2.30 5.99
N VAL A 84 -14.39 -3.56 5.58
CA VAL A 84 -13.34 -4.42 6.19
C VAL A 84 -11.96 -3.78 6.05
N LEU A 85 -11.60 -3.29 4.87
CA LEU A 85 -10.33 -2.58 4.68
C LEU A 85 -10.33 -1.24 5.41
N ALA A 86 -11.44 -0.50 5.36
CA ALA A 86 -11.54 0.80 6.04
C ALA A 86 -11.32 0.67 7.55
N ASP A 87 -11.92 -0.34 8.19
CA ASP A 87 -11.74 -0.64 9.60
C ASP A 87 -10.28 -1.00 9.93
N GLN A 88 -9.63 -1.79 9.07
CA GLN A 88 -8.21 -2.12 9.20
C GLN A 88 -7.27 -0.91 9.01
N MET A 89 -7.75 0.19 8.43
CA MET A 89 -6.97 1.41 8.30
C MET A 89 -7.14 2.37 9.48
N THR A 90 -8.05 2.09 10.42
CA THR A 90 -8.32 2.98 11.56
C THR A 90 -7.20 2.95 12.60
N GLY A 91 -6.96 4.10 13.24
CA GLY A 91 -6.08 4.23 14.40
C GLY A 91 -4.58 4.21 14.10
N VAL A 92 -4.18 4.23 12.82
CA VAL A 92 -2.80 4.34 12.35
C VAL A 92 -2.73 5.41 11.27
N ASP A 93 -1.76 6.30 11.37
CA ASP A 93 -1.44 7.27 10.32
C ASP A 93 -0.49 6.58 9.33
N TRP A 94 -1.04 6.07 8.22
CA TRP A 94 -0.26 5.28 7.26
C TRP A 94 0.71 6.15 6.45
N ASP A 95 1.98 5.77 6.42
CA ASP A 95 3.00 6.41 5.60
C ASP A 95 3.03 5.85 4.18
N VAL A 96 2.65 4.57 4.01
CA VAL A 96 2.58 3.91 2.71
C VAL A 96 1.37 3.00 2.65
N ILE A 97 0.64 3.08 1.55
CA ILE A 97 -0.53 2.26 1.26
C ILE A 97 -0.28 1.44 0.00
N GLY A 98 -0.36 0.12 0.10
CA GLY A 98 0.05 -0.80 -0.95
C GLY A 98 -1.11 -1.60 -1.51
N VAL A 99 -1.05 -1.93 -2.81
CA VAL A 99 -1.96 -2.89 -3.44
C VAL A 99 -1.17 -4.00 -4.14
N GLY A 100 -1.48 -5.24 -3.77
CA GLY A 100 -0.79 -6.43 -4.25
C GLY A 100 -1.15 -6.89 -5.65
N TYR A 101 -0.25 -7.69 -6.23
CA TYR A 101 -0.33 -8.10 -7.62
C TYR A 101 -1.59 -8.88 -7.93
N GLY A 102 -2.07 -9.70 -6.98
CA GLY A 102 -3.31 -10.45 -7.13
C GLY A 102 -4.53 -9.56 -7.40
N VAL A 103 -4.49 -8.30 -6.95
CA VAL A 103 -5.52 -7.28 -7.23
C VAL A 103 -5.12 -6.44 -8.44
N ARG A 104 -3.99 -5.73 -8.39
CA ARG A 104 -3.55 -4.77 -9.41
C ARG A 104 -3.23 -5.39 -10.77
N GLY A 105 -2.74 -6.63 -10.79
CA GLY A 105 -2.38 -7.38 -12.00
C GLY A 105 -3.53 -8.19 -12.60
N SER A 106 -4.71 -8.17 -11.98
CA SER A 106 -5.82 -9.02 -12.39
C SER A 106 -6.41 -8.61 -13.73
N ARG A 107 -6.88 -9.62 -14.48
CA ARG A 107 -7.65 -9.44 -15.72
C ARG A 107 -9.15 -9.66 -15.52
N LEU A 108 -9.58 -9.86 -14.28
CA LEU A 108 -10.97 -10.16 -13.93
C LEU A 108 -11.72 -8.86 -13.65
N GLU A 109 -12.92 -8.71 -14.22
CA GLU A 109 -13.71 -7.48 -14.14
C GLU A 109 -14.07 -7.12 -12.69
N ASN A 110 -14.49 -8.09 -11.88
CA ASN A 110 -14.83 -7.88 -10.48
C ASN A 110 -13.63 -7.42 -9.63
N VAL A 111 -12.43 -7.95 -9.91
CA VAL A 111 -11.19 -7.53 -9.24
C VAL A 111 -10.76 -6.14 -9.73
N THR A 112 -11.00 -5.82 -10.99
CA THR A 112 -10.72 -4.48 -11.55
C THR A 112 -11.61 -3.41 -10.91
N ILE A 113 -12.90 -3.70 -10.70
CA ILE A 113 -13.82 -2.81 -9.97
C ILE A 113 -13.33 -2.65 -8.53
N ARG A 114 -13.03 -3.77 -7.85
CA ARG A 114 -12.51 -3.73 -6.48
C ARG A 114 -11.21 -2.93 -6.36
N PHE A 115 -10.33 -3.01 -7.36
CA PHE A 115 -9.12 -2.18 -7.41
C PHE A 115 -9.46 -0.69 -7.41
N ALA A 116 -10.42 -0.25 -8.23
CA ALA A 116 -10.85 1.14 -8.25
C ALA A 116 -11.46 1.58 -6.90
N ASP A 117 -12.25 0.71 -6.26
CA ASP A 117 -12.83 0.98 -4.93
C ASP A 117 -11.76 1.18 -3.86
N ILE A 118 -10.72 0.33 -3.87
CA ILE A 118 -9.56 0.44 -2.95
C ILE A 118 -8.83 1.77 -3.14
N ILE A 119 -8.57 2.17 -4.39
CA ILE A 119 -7.91 3.45 -4.68
C ILE A 119 -8.77 4.62 -4.22
N GLY A 120 -10.09 4.55 -4.41
CA GLY A 120 -11.03 5.53 -3.88
C GLY A 120 -10.95 5.66 -2.36
N LEU A 121 -11.02 4.54 -1.64
CA LEU A 121 -10.87 4.51 -0.18
C LEU A 121 -9.54 5.12 0.27
N TYR A 122 -8.44 4.72 -0.36
CA TYR A 122 -7.10 5.23 -0.08
C TYR A 122 -7.01 6.76 -0.20
N HIS A 123 -7.63 7.34 -1.24
CA HIS A 123 -7.71 8.79 -1.38
C HIS A 123 -8.55 9.46 -0.29
N ASP A 124 -9.58 8.80 0.24
CA ASP A 124 -10.43 9.35 1.29
C ASP A 124 -9.77 9.28 2.68
N VAL A 125 -9.08 8.17 2.99
CA VAL A 125 -8.59 7.90 4.36
C VAL A 125 -7.12 8.20 4.58
N ALA A 126 -6.29 8.11 3.53
CA ALA A 126 -4.85 8.35 3.60
C ALA A 126 -4.37 9.19 2.40
N PRO A 127 -4.95 10.39 2.15
CA PRO A 127 -4.73 11.17 0.94
C PRO A 127 -3.27 11.61 0.71
N SER A 128 -2.45 11.64 1.76
CA SER A 128 -1.04 12.03 1.69
C SER A 128 -0.08 10.85 1.55
N ALA A 129 -0.54 9.62 1.79
CA ALA A 129 0.30 8.44 1.71
C ALA A 129 0.48 8.04 0.24
N PRO A 130 1.71 7.85 -0.26
CA PRO A 130 1.92 7.30 -1.58
C PRO A 130 1.32 5.90 -1.71
N ILE A 131 0.69 5.66 -2.86
CA ILE A 131 0.17 4.34 -3.23
C ILE A 131 1.26 3.57 -3.98
N VAL A 132 1.68 2.43 -3.42
CA VAL A 132 2.67 1.55 -4.04
C VAL A 132 2.04 0.28 -4.59
N PHE A 133 2.69 -0.29 -5.60
CA PHE A 133 2.28 -1.54 -6.23
C PHE A 133 3.50 -2.46 -6.30
N ASP A 134 3.37 -3.66 -5.73
CA ASP A 134 4.33 -4.74 -6.01
C ASP A 134 4.25 -5.12 -7.50
N HIS A 135 5.05 -6.08 -7.95
CA HIS A 135 4.93 -6.68 -9.29
C HIS A 135 4.84 -8.22 -9.26
N SER A 136 4.79 -8.80 -8.07
CA SER A 136 4.66 -10.22 -7.77
C SER A 136 4.24 -10.35 -6.30
N TYR A 137 3.81 -11.54 -5.85
CA TYR A 137 3.40 -11.79 -4.46
C TYR A 137 4.53 -11.67 -3.44
N ASP A 138 5.77 -11.52 -3.90
CA ASP A 138 7.01 -11.49 -3.12
C ASP A 138 7.86 -10.24 -3.41
N SER A 139 7.24 -9.16 -3.90
CA SER A 139 7.95 -7.92 -4.23
C SER A 139 7.35 -6.65 -3.62
N ALA A 140 6.59 -6.77 -2.52
CA ALA A 140 6.09 -5.62 -1.79
C ALA A 140 7.23 -4.86 -1.09
N LEU A 141 8.26 -5.55 -0.58
CA LEU A 141 9.44 -4.86 -0.02
C LEU A 141 10.13 -3.94 -1.04
N TRP A 142 10.28 -4.41 -2.28
CA TRP A 142 10.83 -3.60 -3.36
C TRP A 142 9.99 -2.34 -3.60
N ALA A 143 8.66 -2.49 -3.68
CA ALA A 143 7.75 -1.37 -3.94
C ALA A 143 7.82 -0.31 -2.83
N ILE A 144 7.88 -0.74 -1.57
CA ILE A 144 8.03 0.17 -0.42
C ILE A 144 9.36 0.92 -0.51
N GLN A 145 10.47 0.19 -0.72
CA GLN A 145 11.81 0.78 -0.75
C GLN A 145 12.04 1.75 -1.91
N THR A 146 11.35 1.58 -3.03
CA THR A 146 11.43 2.53 -4.15
C THR A 146 10.80 3.88 -3.83
N GLU A 147 9.85 3.92 -2.89
CA GLU A 147 9.13 5.14 -2.52
C GLU A 147 9.67 5.76 -1.22
N VAL A 148 9.88 4.94 -0.19
CA VAL A 148 10.27 5.40 1.15
C VAL A 148 11.51 4.63 1.63
N PRO A 149 12.70 4.92 1.09
CA PRO A 149 13.93 4.28 1.56
C PRO A 149 14.30 4.74 2.98
N LEU A 150 14.63 3.78 3.85
CA LEU A 150 15.11 4.04 5.20
C LEU A 150 16.56 4.55 5.22
N SER A 151 16.92 5.23 6.30
CA SER A 151 18.25 5.80 6.51
C SER A 151 19.34 4.78 6.91
N SER A 152 18.96 3.55 7.27
CA SER A 152 19.86 2.46 7.68
C SER A 152 19.31 1.07 7.30
N ASP A 153 20.05 0.00 7.63
CA ASP A 153 19.71 -1.39 7.27
C ASP A 153 18.82 -2.13 8.29
N CYS A 154 18.55 -1.51 9.44
CA CYS A 154 17.65 -1.99 10.48
C CYS A 154 17.91 -3.43 11.00
N ALA A 155 19.11 -3.97 10.81
CA ALA A 155 19.42 -5.37 11.13
C ALA A 155 19.18 -5.73 12.61
N ASP A 156 19.45 -4.79 13.52
CA ASP A 156 19.26 -4.94 14.97
C ASP A 156 18.01 -4.19 15.50
N SER A 157 17.19 -3.64 14.60
CA SER A 157 16.02 -2.83 14.94
C SER A 157 14.92 -3.03 13.90
N PRO A 158 14.33 -4.24 13.82
CA PRO A 158 13.23 -4.51 12.89
C PRO A 158 12.03 -3.63 13.21
N GLY A 159 11.16 -3.46 12.22
CA GLY A 159 9.86 -2.82 12.41
C GLY A 159 8.91 -3.73 13.19
N LYS A 160 7.64 -3.32 13.23
CA LYS A 160 6.57 -4.03 13.94
C LYS A 160 5.70 -4.83 12.97
N ASP A 161 5.40 -6.06 13.33
CA ASP A 161 4.29 -6.78 12.74
C ASP A 161 2.98 -6.22 13.33
N LEU A 162 2.19 -5.54 12.49
CA LEU A 162 0.90 -4.94 12.83
C LEU A 162 -0.29 -5.84 12.47
N GLY A 163 -0.04 -7.08 12.03
CA GLY A 163 -1.03 -8.09 11.72
C GLY A 163 -0.97 -8.61 10.27
N PHE A 164 -1.34 -9.87 10.10
CA PHE A 164 -1.56 -10.52 8.80
C PHE A 164 -2.98 -11.09 8.80
N GLU A 165 -3.92 -10.27 8.34
CA GLU A 165 -5.35 -10.53 8.46
C GLU A 165 -5.90 -11.16 7.17
N LEU A 166 -6.70 -12.22 7.31
CA LEU A 166 -7.33 -12.92 6.19
C LEU A 166 -8.85 -12.88 6.37
N PHE A 167 -9.53 -12.22 5.45
CA PHE A 167 -10.98 -12.11 5.39
C PHE A 167 -11.49 -12.81 4.13
N CYS A 168 -12.01 -14.03 4.29
CA CYS A 168 -12.46 -14.82 3.17
C CYS A 168 -13.51 -15.86 3.57
N ASP A 169 -14.73 -15.70 3.07
CA ASP A 169 -15.84 -16.63 3.34
C ASP A 169 -15.87 -17.83 2.38
N ILE A 170 -15.14 -17.73 1.27
CA ILE A 170 -15.17 -18.71 0.17
C ILE A 170 -13.81 -19.35 -0.12
N CYS A 171 -12.82 -19.11 0.74
CA CYS A 171 -11.53 -19.77 0.63
C CYS A 171 -11.66 -21.22 1.08
N GLU A 172 -10.97 -22.11 0.39
CA GLU A 172 -10.83 -23.48 0.88
C GLU A 172 -10.00 -23.47 2.18
N GLU A 173 -10.41 -24.27 3.17
CA GLU A 173 -9.59 -24.50 4.36
C GLU A 173 -8.34 -25.30 3.97
N GLU A 174 -7.19 -24.90 4.50
CA GLU A 174 -5.88 -25.56 4.29
C GLU A 174 -5.86 -27.04 4.74
#